data_AF-A0A939HX97-F1
#
_entry.id   AF-A0A939HX97-F1
#
_cell.length_a   1.000
_cell.length_b   1.000
_cell.length_c   1.000
_cell.angle_alpha   90.00
_cell.angle_beta   90.00
_cell.angle_gamma   90.00
#
_symmetry.space_group_name_H-M   'P 1'
#
loop_
_entity.id
_entity.type
_entity.pdbx_description
1 polymer ?
#
loop_
_entity_poly.entity_id
_entity_poly.type
_entity_poly.pdbx_seq_one_letter_code
_entity_poly.pdbx_strand_id
1 'polypeptide(L)'
;MTQEERGSSAEIIAIIDDRKLDYIFNRNIKPDPHNSSRAAQNAQQLQRIGIYDDPEGREIVKAHLDQAVILPDNVSDRFSNSYGIDTENRESLLAGPSGKFIKVQSSWEVMPDGSRRFMIFQPFGVQK
;
A
#
# COMPACT_ATOMS: atom_id res chain seq x y z
N MET A 1 39.74 2.05 11.80
CA MET A 1 38.27 2.06 11.67
C MET A 1 37.95 1.13 10.52
N THR A 2 37.60 -0.11 10.84
CA THR A 2 37.40 -1.20 9.87
C THR A 2 36.05 -1.07 9.18
N GLN A 3 36.01 -1.55 7.95
CA GLN A 3 34.97 -1.36 6.94
C GLN A 3 33.78 -2.33 7.14
N GLU A 4 33.36 -2.58 8.38
CA GLU A 4 32.42 -3.67 8.73
C GLU A 4 31.03 -3.22 9.23
N GLU A 5 30.71 -1.93 9.25
CA GLU A 5 29.38 -1.43 9.64
C GLU A 5 28.54 -0.92 8.46
N ARG A 6 28.77 -1.43 7.24
CA ARG A 6 27.73 -1.34 6.21
C ARG A 6 26.73 -2.44 6.49
N GLY A 7 25.77 -2.14 7.36
CA GLY A 7 24.62 -2.99 7.61
C GLY A 7 24.05 -3.46 6.28
N SER A 8 24.01 -4.79 6.09
CA SER A 8 23.23 -5.42 5.05
C SER A 8 21.84 -4.79 5.09
N SER A 9 21.42 -4.10 4.03
CA SER A 9 20.01 -3.74 3.88
C SER A 9 19.28 -5.06 3.68
N ALA A 10 18.83 -5.67 4.78
CA ALA A 10 17.89 -6.77 4.71
C ALA A 10 16.74 -6.28 3.80
N GLU A 11 16.53 -6.99 2.70
CA GLU A 11 15.49 -6.65 1.74
C GLU A 11 14.16 -6.60 2.49
N ILE A 12 13.52 -5.44 2.52
CA ILE A 12 12.24 -5.30 3.21
C ILE A 12 11.19 -6.00 2.36
N ILE A 13 10.73 -7.16 2.83
CA ILE A 13 9.70 -7.95 2.14
C ILE A 13 8.32 -7.36 2.45
N ALA A 14 7.56 -7.04 1.41
CA ALA A 14 6.13 -6.75 1.53
C ALA A 14 5.31 -8.04 1.54
N ILE A 15 4.40 -8.17 2.50
CA ILE A 15 3.42 -9.26 2.58
C ILE A 15 2.06 -8.69 2.20
N ILE A 16 1.60 -9.00 0.99
CA ILE A 16 0.33 -8.52 0.42
C ILE A 16 -0.57 -9.74 0.16
N ASP A 17 -1.64 -9.86 0.92
CA ASP A 17 -2.64 -10.91 0.74
C ASP A 17 -3.58 -10.58 -0.45
N ASP A 18 -3.92 -11.57 -1.27
CA ASP A 18 -4.82 -11.38 -2.43
C ASP A 18 -6.17 -10.77 -2.05
N ARG A 19 -6.68 -11.05 -0.84
CA ARG A 19 -7.91 -10.45 -0.30
C ARG A 19 -7.79 -8.95 -0.08
N LYS A 20 -6.57 -8.43 0.07
CA LYS A 20 -6.30 -6.98 0.12
C LYS A 20 -6.41 -6.36 -1.26
N LEU A 21 -5.95 -7.05 -2.31
CA LEU A 21 -6.16 -6.60 -3.69
C LEU A 21 -7.65 -6.59 -4.05
N ASP A 22 -8.38 -7.65 -3.69
CA ASP A 22 -9.84 -7.71 -3.78
C ASP A 22 -10.50 -6.47 -3.14
N TYR A 23 -10.06 -6.08 -1.94
CA TYR A 23 -10.56 -4.87 -1.28
C TYR A 23 -10.23 -3.58 -2.03
N ILE A 24 -8.99 -3.43 -2.51
CA ILE A 24 -8.55 -2.26 -3.29
C ILE A 24 -9.39 -2.07 -4.56
N PHE A 25 -9.71 -3.18 -5.23
CA PHE A 25 -10.46 -3.21 -6.48
C PHE A 25 -11.97 -3.37 -6.31
N ASN A 26 -12.47 -3.36 -5.07
CA ASN A 26 -13.88 -3.55 -4.75
C ASN A 26 -14.47 -4.86 -5.31
N ARG A 27 -13.73 -5.98 -5.15
CA ARG A 27 -14.11 -7.32 -5.61
C ARG A 27 -14.24 -8.29 -4.46
N ASN A 28 -15.25 -9.15 -4.52
CA ASN A 28 -15.44 -10.26 -3.57
C ASN A 28 -15.31 -9.85 -2.09
N ILE A 29 -15.69 -8.61 -1.76
CA ILE A 29 -15.67 -8.10 -0.39
C ILE A 29 -16.97 -8.48 0.31
N LYS A 30 -16.88 -8.77 1.61
CA LYS A 30 -18.06 -8.91 2.45
C LYS A 30 -18.75 -7.54 2.55
N PRO A 31 -20.08 -7.44 2.33
CA PRO A 31 -20.81 -6.20 2.54
C PRO A 31 -20.63 -5.70 3.97
N ASP A 32 -20.19 -4.46 4.10
CA ASP A 32 -19.93 -3.80 5.38
C ASP A 32 -20.07 -2.27 5.19
N PRO A 33 -20.89 -1.56 5.99
CA PRO A 33 -21.18 -0.13 5.76
C PRO A 33 -19.94 0.76 5.68
N HIS A 34 -18.89 0.41 6.44
CA HIS A 34 -17.65 1.20 6.49
C HIS A 34 -16.67 0.80 5.40
N ASN A 35 -16.51 -0.50 5.15
CA ASN A 35 -15.50 -1.03 4.25
C ASN A 35 -15.96 -1.05 2.79
N SER A 36 -17.25 -1.24 2.51
CA SER A 36 -17.78 -1.24 1.14
C SER A 36 -17.68 0.14 0.48
N SER A 37 -17.95 1.22 1.20
CA SER A 37 -17.82 2.59 0.67
C SER A 37 -16.36 2.94 0.34
N ARG A 38 -15.43 2.57 1.22
CA ARG A 38 -13.98 2.76 1.01
C ARG A 38 -13.44 1.93 -0.15
N ALA A 39 -13.84 0.66 -0.25
CA ALA A 39 -13.46 -0.18 -1.39
C ALA A 39 -13.95 0.41 -2.71
N ALA A 40 -15.21 0.87 -2.77
CA ALA A 40 -15.75 1.56 -3.94
C ALA A 40 -14.98 2.84 -4.28
N GLN A 41 -14.62 3.65 -3.27
CA GLN A 41 -13.78 4.83 -3.46
C GLN A 41 -12.40 4.47 -4.01
N ASN A 42 -11.76 3.41 -3.50
CA ASN A 42 -10.45 2.96 -3.95
C ASN A 42 -10.48 2.60 -5.45
N ALA A 43 -11.43 1.74 -5.82
CA ALA A 43 -11.61 1.33 -7.22
C ALA A 43 -11.88 2.52 -8.14
N GLN A 44 -12.71 3.49 -7.72
CA GLN A 44 -12.98 4.69 -8.51
C GLN A 44 -11.74 5.57 -8.73
N GLN A 45 -10.85 5.69 -7.72
CA GLN A 45 -9.62 6.48 -7.86
C GLN A 45 -8.63 5.79 -8.81
N LEU A 46 -8.49 4.47 -8.73
CA LEU A 46 -7.66 3.69 -9.65
C LEU A 46 -8.16 3.80 -11.10
N GLN A 47 -9.47 3.68 -11.30
CA GLN A 47 -10.08 3.83 -12.63
C GLN A 47 -9.81 5.22 -13.23
N ARG A 48 -9.77 6.29 -12.42
CA ARG A 48 -9.46 7.65 -12.89
C ARG A 48 -8.04 7.79 -13.45
N ILE A 49 -7.12 6.95 -13.00
CA ILE A 49 -5.75 6.90 -13.50
C ILE A 49 -5.53 5.75 -14.52
N GLY A 50 -6.59 5.05 -14.92
CA GLY A 50 -6.53 3.99 -15.92
C GLY A 50 -6.06 2.64 -15.38
N ILE A 51 -6.16 2.42 -14.07
CA ILE A 51 -5.89 1.12 -13.43
C ILE A 51 -7.24 0.44 -13.16
N TYR A 52 -7.46 -0.71 -13.79
CA TYR A 52 -8.71 -1.49 -13.69
C TYR A 52 -8.47 -2.81 -12.95
N ASP A 53 -9.55 -3.49 -12.57
CA ASP A 53 -9.48 -4.81 -11.97
C ASP A 53 -9.29 -5.88 -13.05
N ASP A 54 -8.07 -5.98 -13.54
CA ASP A 54 -7.57 -6.99 -14.46
C ASP A 54 -6.14 -7.40 -14.05
N PRO A 55 -5.53 -8.42 -14.67
CA PRO A 55 -4.19 -8.87 -14.28
C PRO A 55 -3.13 -7.76 -14.31
N GLU A 56 -3.20 -6.86 -15.29
CA GLU A 56 -2.22 -5.77 -15.44
C GLU A 56 -2.39 -4.73 -14.33
N GLY A 57 -3.62 -4.28 -14.08
CA GLY A 57 -3.91 -3.31 -13.03
C GLY A 57 -3.58 -3.84 -11.63
N ARG A 58 -3.85 -5.14 -11.37
CA ARG A 58 -3.46 -5.79 -10.11
C ARG A 58 -1.95 -5.84 -9.94
N GLU A 59 -1.21 -6.17 -11.00
CA GLU A 59 0.26 -6.19 -10.97
C GLU A 59 0.83 -4.79 -10.73
N ILE A 60 0.29 -3.75 -11.38
CA ILE A 60 0.71 -2.36 -11.15
C ILE A 60 0.56 -1.98 -9.67
N VAL A 61 -0.59 -2.28 -9.06
CA VAL A 61 -0.82 -1.96 -7.64
C VAL A 61 0.11 -2.76 -6.73
N LYS A 62 0.30 -4.06 -7.02
CA LYS A 62 1.19 -4.92 -6.23
C LYS A 62 2.63 -4.41 -6.29
N ALA A 63 3.17 -4.20 -7.49
CA ALA A 63 4.51 -3.69 -7.70
C ALA A 63 4.73 -2.31 -7.04
N HIS A 64 3.72 -1.43 -7.09
CA HIS A 64 3.76 -0.16 -6.40
C HIS A 64 3.87 -0.30 -4.87
N LEU A 65 3.08 -1.20 -4.28
CA LEU A 65 3.11 -1.46 -2.84
C LEU A 65 4.41 -2.14 -2.40
N ASP A 66 4.94 -3.06 -3.21
CA ASP A 66 6.26 -3.68 -3.00
C ASP A 66 7.37 -2.60 -3.02
N GLN A 67 7.33 -1.67 -3.97
CA GLN A 67 8.29 -0.56 -4.02
C GLN A 67 8.14 0.38 -2.81
N ALA A 68 6.91 0.60 -2.34
CA ALA A 68 6.65 1.52 -1.24
C ALA A 68 7.33 1.10 0.07
N VAL A 69 7.52 -0.20 0.35
CA VAL A 69 8.18 -0.63 1.60
C VAL A 69 9.71 -0.54 1.53
N ILE A 70 10.28 -0.54 0.33
CA ILE A 70 11.73 -0.48 0.09
C ILE A 70 12.27 0.94 0.31
N LEU A 71 11.47 1.96 0.00
CA LEU A 71 11.87 3.36 0.12
C LEU A 71 11.82 3.81 1.59
N PRO A 72 12.94 4.18 2.24
CA PRO A 72 12.93 4.54 3.66
C PRO A 72 12.42 5.97 3.90
N ASP A 73 12.53 6.85 2.91
CA ASP A 73 12.20 8.28 2.96
C ASP A 73 10.71 8.57 2.80
N ASN A 74 9.90 7.54 2.55
CA ASN A 74 8.47 7.67 2.35
C ASN A 74 7.63 7.34 3.60
N VAL A 75 8.27 7.00 4.72
CA VAL A 75 7.60 6.77 6.01
C VAL A 75 7.15 8.12 6.55
N SER A 76 5.83 8.32 6.60
CA SER A 76 5.24 9.56 7.11
C SER A 76 4.94 9.52 8.60
N ASP A 77 4.74 8.32 9.16
CA ASP A 77 4.42 8.15 10.58
C ASP A 77 4.76 6.73 11.07
N ARG A 78 5.03 6.63 12.38
CA ARG A 78 5.25 5.36 13.10
C ARG A 78 4.56 5.39 14.44
N PHE A 79 3.79 4.35 14.75
CA PHE A 79 3.10 4.23 16.03
C PHE A 79 2.82 2.77 16.39
N SER A 80 2.72 2.50 17.69
CA SER A 80 2.23 1.22 18.22
C SER A 80 0.80 1.43 18.72
N ASN A 81 -0.13 0.57 18.30
CA ASN A 81 -1.50 0.63 18.82
C ASN A 81 -1.61 -0.05 20.20
N SER A 82 -2.78 0.05 20.86
CA SER A 82 -3.03 -0.55 22.18
C SER A 82 -2.93 -2.08 22.22
N TYR A 83 -2.85 -2.73 21.07
CA TYR A 83 -2.67 -4.18 20.93
C TYR A 83 -1.20 -4.57 20.69
N GLY A 84 -0.27 -3.61 20.74
CA GLY A 84 1.16 -3.86 20.51
C GLY A 84 1.53 -4.08 19.05
N ILE A 85 0.68 -3.65 18.11
CA ILE A 85 0.98 -3.72 16.68
C ILE A 85 1.74 -2.45 16.27
N ASP A 86 3.00 -2.63 15.93
CA ASP A 86 3.83 -1.57 15.35
C ASP A 86 3.41 -1.31 13.91
N THR A 87 3.07 -0.05 13.61
CA THR A 87 2.55 0.37 12.32
C THR A 87 3.41 1.46 11.71
N GLU A 88 3.72 1.33 10.42
CA GLU A 88 4.30 2.38 9.57
C GLU A 88 3.24 2.87 8.58
N ASN A 89 2.99 4.18 8.56
CA ASN A 89 2.30 4.82 7.44
C ASN A 89 3.34 5.28 6.42
N ARG A 90 3.05 5.03 5.14
CA ARG A 90 3.92 5.37 4.02
C ARG A 90 3.16 6.13 2.95
N GLU A 91 3.75 7.20 2.44
CA GLU A 91 3.16 8.00 1.36
C GLU A 91 3.90 7.78 0.05
N SER A 92 3.17 7.45 -1.00
CA SER A 92 3.74 7.18 -2.32
C SER A 92 2.91 7.83 -3.42
N LEU A 93 3.52 8.01 -4.59
CA LEU A 93 2.84 8.51 -5.78
C LEU A 93 2.61 7.34 -6.75
N LEU A 94 1.37 7.00 -7.02
CA LEU A 94 1.00 5.95 -7.97
C LEU A 94 0.68 6.58 -9.33
N ALA A 95 1.51 6.27 -10.32
CA ALA A 95 1.29 6.60 -11.72
C ALA A 95 0.36 5.57 -12.37
N GLY A 96 -0.65 6.02 -13.09
CA GLY A 96 -1.51 5.14 -13.86
C GLY A 96 -1.30 5.27 -15.37
N PRO A 97 -1.73 4.26 -16.17
CA PRO A 97 -1.58 4.26 -17.62
C PRO A 97 -2.21 5.47 -18.34
N SER A 98 -3.15 6.19 -17.71
CA SER A 98 -3.76 7.39 -18.29
C SER A 98 -2.85 8.64 -18.26
N GLY A 99 -1.64 8.54 -17.70
CA GLY A 99 -0.72 9.67 -17.50
C GLY A 99 -1.05 10.54 -16.27
N LYS A 100 -2.02 10.11 -15.46
CA LYS A 100 -2.40 10.76 -14.20
C LYS A 100 -1.80 10.02 -13.00
N PHE A 101 -1.76 10.72 -11.88
CA PHE A 101 -1.20 10.21 -10.63
C PHE A 101 -2.17 10.40 -9.48
N ILE A 102 -2.09 9.52 -8.49
CA ILE A 102 -2.73 9.70 -7.17
C ILE A 102 -1.68 9.56 -6.08
N LYS A 103 -1.85 10.28 -4.98
CA LYS A 103 -1.13 9.98 -3.75
C LYS A 103 -1.76 8.75 -3.10
N VAL A 104 -0.96 7.83 -2.59
CA VAL A 104 -1.40 6.69 -1.79
C VAL A 104 -0.79 6.83 -0.42
N GLN A 105 -1.61 6.82 0.62
CA GLN A 105 -1.15 6.49 1.97
C GLN A 105 -1.43 5.01 2.20
N SER A 106 -0.38 4.27 2.51
CA SER A 106 -0.45 2.85 2.85
C SER A 106 -0.05 2.65 4.30
N SER A 107 -0.75 1.76 5.00
CA SER A 107 -0.39 1.37 6.37
C SER A 107 0.10 -0.06 6.39
N TRP A 108 1.20 -0.28 7.11
CA TRP A 108 1.93 -1.54 7.17
C TRP A 108 2.20 -1.89 8.61
N GLU A 109 1.96 -3.14 8.97
CA GLU A 109 2.45 -3.67 10.24
C GLU A 109 3.91 -4.08 10.08
N VAL A 110 4.73 -3.69 11.06
CA VAL A 110 6.13 -4.11 11.15
C VAL A 110 6.17 -5.44 11.86
N MET A 111 6.56 -6.48 11.12
CA MET A 111 6.66 -7.84 11.64
C MET A 111 7.98 -8.03 12.41
N PRO A 112 8.08 -9.02 13.33
CA PRO A 112 9.31 -9.27 14.09
C PRO A 112 10.55 -9.60 13.25
N ASP A 113 10.36 -10.14 12.04
CA ASP A 113 11.42 -10.43 11.07
C ASP A 113 11.81 -9.22 10.19
N GLY A 114 11.19 -8.06 10.43
CA GLY A 114 11.37 -6.85 9.64
C GLY A 114 10.58 -6.80 8.33
N SER A 115 9.78 -7.81 8.00
CA SER A 115 8.85 -7.71 6.88
C SER A 115 7.72 -6.71 7.19
N ARG A 116 7.07 -6.21 6.15
CA ARG A 116 5.95 -5.26 6.24
C ARG A 116 4.68 -5.94 5.77
N ARG A 117 3.72 -6.17 6.67
CA ARG A 117 2.41 -6.74 6.33
C ARG A 117 1.43 -5.65 5.94
N PHE A 118 0.90 -5.73 4.73
CA PHE A 118 0.00 -4.73 4.18
C PHE A 118 -1.35 -4.70 4.91
N MET A 119 -1.77 -3.52 5.37
CA MET A 119 -3.04 -3.36 6.10
C MET A 119 -4.07 -2.54 5.32
N ILE A 120 -3.70 -1.34 4.89
CA ILE A 120 -4.63 -0.31 4.40
C ILE A 120 -4.11 0.33 3.11
N PHE A 121 -5.01 0.49 2.13
CA PHE A 121 -4.83 1.33 0.95
C PHE A 121 -5.73 2.56 1.06
N GLN A 122 -5.15 3.76 1.05
CA GLN A 122 -5.91 5.00 1.04
C GLN A 122 -5.44 5.93 -0.09
N PRO A 123 -6.17 5.99 -1.21
CA PRO A 123 -5.84 6.86 -2.32
C PRO A 123 -6.42 8.27 -2.13
N PHE A 124 -5.60 9.26 -2.48
CA PHE A 124 -5.95 10.66 -2.57
C PHE A 124 -5.74 11.11 -4.01
N GLY A 125 -6.84 11.33 -4.73
CA GLY A 125 -6.82 11.90 -6.07
C GLY A 125 -7.50 13.26 -6.09
N VAL A 126 -7.44 13.93 -7.24
CA VAL A 126 -8.14 15.20 -7.48
C VAL A 126 -9.64 14.98 -7.22
N GLN A 127 -10.16 15.60 -6.16
CA GLN A 127 -11.60 15.74 -5.96
C GLN A 127 -12.13 16.57 -7.13
N LYS A 128 -13.16 16.06 -7.81
CA LYS A 128 -13.94 16.89 -8.74
C LYS A 128 -14.67 17.96 -7.94
#